data_AF-A0A7R9GGZ4-F1
#
_entry.id   AF-A0A7R9GGZ4-F1
#
_cell.length_a   1.000
_cell.length_b   1.000
_cell.length_c   1.000
_cell.angle_alpha   90.00
_cell.angle_beta   90.00
_cell.angle_gamma   90.00
#
_symmetry.space_group_name_H-M   'P 1'
#
loop_
_entity.id
_entity.type
_entity.pdbx_description
1 polymer ?
#
loop_
_entity_poly.entity_id
_entity_poly.type
_entity_poly.pdbx_seq_one_letter_code
_entity_poly.pdbx_strand_id
1 'polypeptide(L)'
;ISFSVPPKPLHQEAKKGLDEPFDMDDAENDPVLKTVVNVVKRSLGAVVAHRALKASDNFFHIGGNSLNAVAACLSLRDAGFPIRISEFLAATDLRQVAEYARQRSLNCQSAEISLRNKSLTNDVTSAKSMLPIASDALGSPYRISPLADDDWAMVSKLISESFFAKGDLEKCLPNLTEYEYFNVLQPLWPELVGQKLSFVVRREGRIVAAALNFDLDKEPEVDISENMAPVFNLLESVEAPQREIHFKPKGLKVIHNFMMGTSMFETTDRESVQLMELMEEENVRVGSAAGYDALFTTNTSPITQQLGEQLGYEVLDDFQINLFVDSNGKMPFAKAGSEVRAVCCVKYLKPTL
;
A
#
# COMPACT_ATOMS: atom_id res chain seq x y z
N ILE A 1 52.71 -10.79 63.08
CA ILE A 1 51.50 -11.66 63.08
C ILE A 1 50.42 -10.85 62.36
N SER A 2 50.37 -10.93 61.03
CA SER A 2 49.39 -11.70 60.22
C SER A 2 48.02 -10.99 60.18
N PHE A 3 47.31 -10.79 59.08
CA PHE A 3 47.30 -11.39 57.75
C PHE A 3 46.94 -10.34 56.70
N SER A 4 47.61 -10.39 55.54
CA SER A 4 47.21 -9.77 54.28
C SER A 4 46.48 -10.84 53.46
N VAL A 5 45.28 -10.52 52.98
CA VAL A 5 44.57 -11.26 51.92
C VAL A 5 43.99 -10.22 50.94
N PRO A 6 44.13 -10.41 49.61
CA PRO A 6 44.17 -9.33 48.63
C PRO A 6 42.78 -9.00 48.04
N PRO A 7 42.60 -7.84 47.37
CA PRO A 7 41.43 -7.63 46.54
C PRO A 7 41.56 -8.47 45.25
N LYS A 8 40.59 -9.35 45.03
CA LYS A 8 40.41 -10.10 43.78
C LYS A 8 40.21 -9.14 42.60
N PRO A 9 40.77 -9.42 41.41
CA PRO A 9 40.41 -8.69 40.20
C PRO A 9 38.95 -8.99 39.83
N LEU A 10 38.20 -7.95 39.47
CA LEU A 10 36.86 -8.06 38.89
C LEU A 10 36.95 -8.94 37.64
N HIS A 11 36.42 -10.16 37.75
CA HIS A 11 36.15 -11.00 36.60
C HIS A 11 35.05 -10.35 35.76
N GLN A 12 35.38 -10.20 34.48
CA GLN A 12 34.49 -10.14 33.33
C GLN A 12 33.13 -10.80 33.61
N GLU A 13 32.09 -9.99 33.79
CA GLU A 13 30.73 -10.45 33.54
C GLU A 13 30.57 -10.60 32.03
N ALA A 14 30.27 -11.84 31.66
CA ALA A 14 30.21 -12.32 30.30
C ALA A 14 29.11 -11.60 29.50
N LYS A 15 29.52 -10.99 28.39
CA LYS A 15 28.69 -10.93 27.18
C LYS A 15 28.33 -12.37 26.79
N LYS A 16 27.21 -12.88 27.28
CA LYS A 16 26.59 -14.11 26.81
C LYS A 16 25.28 -13.72 26.13
N GLY A 17 25.23 -13.83 24.81
CA GLY A 17 23.96 -13.66 24.08
C GLY A 17 24.01 -13.20 22.63
N LEU A 18 25.16 -13.08 21.96
CA LEU A 18 25.20 -12.65 20.54
C LEU A 18 26.17 -13.42 19.63
N ASP A 19 26.84 -14.48 20.12
CA ASP A 19 27.75 -15.31 19.33
C ASP A 19 27.60 -16.80 19.67
N GLU A 20 26.36 -17.30 19.78
CA GLU A 20 26.17 -18.75 19.60
C GLU A 20 26.07 -19.03 18.10
N PRO A 21 26.91 -19.92 17.55
CA PRO A 21 26.77 -20.33 16.16
C PRO A 21 25.41 -21.01 16.01
N PHE A 22 24.54 -20.38 15.22
CA PHE A 22 23.30 -20.98 14.78
C PHE A 22 23.60 -22.32 14.13
N ASP A 23 23.03 -23.38 14.70
CA ASP A 23 23.20 -24.75 14.22
C ASP A 23 22.59 -24.84 12.81
N MET A 24 23.38 -25.34 11.86
CA MET A 24 23.00 -25.40 10.44
C MET A 24 21.81 -26.32 10.16
N ASP A 25 21.35 -27.08 11.16
CA ASP A 25 20.25 -28.04 11.05
C ASP A 25 18.84 -27.39 11.13
N ASP A 26 18.69 -26.19 11.70
CA ASP A 26 17.36 -25.57 11.89
C ASP A 26 16.80 -24.89 10.62
N ALA A 27 17.66 -24.46 9.70
CA ALA A 27 17.22 -23.89 8.41
C ALA A 27 16.73 -24.98 7.43
N GLU A 28 17.16 -26.23 7.60
CA GLU A 28 16.84 -27.33 6.70
C GLU A 28 15.48 -27.98 7.00
N ASN A 29 14.80 -27.58 8.09
CA ASN A 29 13.47 -28.10 8.46
C ASN A 29 12.38 -27.04 8.64
N ASP A 30 12.64 -25.74 8.41
CA ASP A 30 11.60 -24.70 8.48
C ASP A 30 10.86 -24.54 7.13
N PRO A 31 9.60 -25.04 7.00
CA PRO A 31 8.85 -24.97 5.75
C PRO A 31 8.49 -23.53 5.34
N VAL A 32 8.32 -22.62 6.31
CA VAL A 32 7.99 -21.22 6.05
C VAL A 32 9.22 -20.51 5.50
N LEU A 33 10.37 -20.67 6.15
CA LEU A 33 11.63 -20.09 5.70
C LEU A 33 12.05 -20.63 4.32
N LYS A 34 11.90 -21.93 4.06
CA LYS A 34 12.11 -22.50 2.72
C LYS A 34 11.22 -21.84 1.68
N THR A 35 9.95 -21.61 2.01
CA THR A 35 9.01 -20.93 1.12
C THR A 35 9.44 -19.48 0.86
N VAL A 36 9.81 -18.73 1.90
CA VAL A 36 10.35 -17.37 1.78
C VAL A 36 11.58 -17.32 0.89
N VAL A 37 12.58 -18.18 1.11
CA VAL A 37 13.80 -18.22 0.29
C VAL A 37 13.46 -18.53 -1.18
N ASN A 38 12.55 -19.47 -1.43
CA ASN A 38 12.13 -19.83 -2.79
C ASN A 38 11.37 -18.69 -3.48
N VAL A 39 10.47 -18.02 -2.78
CA VAL A 39 9.73 -16.86 -3.30
C VAL A 39 10.71 -15.73 -3.62
N VAL A 40 11.59 -15.36 -2.69
CA VAL A 40 12.60 -14.31 -2.90
C VAL A 40 13.50 -14.64 -4.09
N LYS A 41 13.94 -15.90 -4.22
CA LYS A 41 14.75 -16.33 -5.37
C LYS A 41 14.01 -16.14 -6.70
N ARG A 42 12.71 -16.41 -6.75
CA ARG A 42 11.87 -16.19 -7.95
C ARG A 42 11.68 -14.71 -8.22
N SER A 43 11.32 -13.91 -7.20
CA SER A 43 11.04 -12.48 -7.33
C SER A 43 12.28 -11.67 -7.76
N LEU A 44 13.48 -12.10 -7.37
CA LEU A 44 14.74 -11.45 -7.76
C LEU A 44 15.31 -11.97 -9.10
N GLY A 45 14.75 -13.06 -9.65
CA GLY A 45 15.10 -13.59 -10.96
C GLY A 45 16.60 -13.81 -11.17
N ALA A 46 17.12 -13.32 -12.31
CA ALA A 46 18.52 -13.49 -12.73
C ALA A 46 19.55 -12.84 -11.79
N VAL A 47 19.15 -11.88 -10.95
CA VAL A 47 20.04 -11.13 -10.06
C VAL A 47 20.73 -12.03 -9.02
N VAL A 48 20.06 -13.12 -8.64
CA VAL A 48 20.54 -14.07 -7.62
C VAL A 48 20.61 -15.50 -8.14
N ALA A 49 20.44 -15.71 -9.45
CA ALA A 49 20.46 -17.04 -10.08
C ALA A 49 21.77 -17.82 -9.79
N HIS A 50 22.87 -17.11 -9.53
CA HIS A 50 24.19 -17.69 -9.27
C HIS A 50 24.64 -17.63 -7.80
N ARG A 51 23.79 -17.16 -6.86
CA ARG A 51 24.12 -17.06 -5.44
C ARG A 51 23.20 -17.94 -4.60
N ALA A 52 23.77 -18.68 -3.66
CA ALA A 52 23.02 -19.36 -2.62
C ALA A 52 22.50 -18.32 -1.61
N LEU A 53 21.18 -18.19 -1.51
CA LEU A 53 20.53 -17.34 -0.52
C LEU A 53 20.66 -17.98 0.87
N LYS A 54 21.02 -17.16 1.85
CA LYS A 54 21.08 -17.53 3.26
C LYS A 54 19.90 -16.91 3.99
N ALA A 55 19.49 -17.54 5.08
CA ALA A 55 18.43 -17.03 5.93
C ALA A 55 18.79 -15.65 6.56
N SER A 56 20.09 -15.34 6.69
CA SER A 56 20.63 -14.04 7.12
C SER A 56 20.64 -12.95 6.04
N ASP A 57 20.34 -13.30 4.79
CA ASP A 57 20.43 -12.31 3.73
C ASP A 57 19.34 -11.26 3.93
N ASN A 58 19.74 -9.99 3.88
CA ASN A 58 18.78 -8.90 3.79
C ASN A 58 18.30 -8.80 2.34
N PHE A 59 16.98 -8.76 2.16
CA PHE A 59 16.32 -8.72 0.85
C PHE A 59 16.85 -7.61 -0.08
N PHE A 60 17.12 -6.42 0.46
CA PHE A 60 17.61 -5.29 -0.34
C PHE A 60 19.09 -5.43 -0.67
N HIS A 61 19.90 -5.98 0.24
CA HIS A 61 21.33 -6.19 -0.01
C HIS A 61 21.62 -7.25 -1.08
N ILE A 62 20.63 -8.10 -1.39
CA ILE A 62 20.72 -9.12 -2.45
C ILE A 62 20.06 -8.68 -3.77
N GLY A 63 19.72 -7.39 -3.90
CA GLY A 63 19.17 -6.82 -5.13
C GLY A 63 17.64 -6.62 -5.14
N GLY A 64 16.99 -6.75 -3.98
CA GLY A 64 15.58 -6.42 -3.81
C GLY A 64 15.27 -4.93 -3.93
N ASN A 65 14.04 -4.63 -4.35
CA ASN A 65 13.44 -3.31 -4.47
C ASN A 65 11.96 -3.38 -4.06
N SER A 66 11.25 -2.26 -4.04
CA SER A 66 9.86 -2.24 -3.58
C SER A 66 8.92 -3.09 -4.47
N LEU A 67 9.12 -3.08 -5.79
CA LEU A 67 8.29 -3.82 -6.73
C LEU A 67 8.40 -5.35 -6.52
N ASN A 68 9.62 -5.86 -6.41
CA ASN A 68 9.82 -7.29 -6.18
C ASN A 68 9.50 -7.72 -4.74
N ALA A 69 9.53 -6.80 -3.77
CA ALA A 69 9.03 -7.05 -2.42
C ALA A 69 7.52 -7.24 -2.39
N VAL A 70 6.76 -6.38 -3.09
CA VAL A 70 5.30 -6.52 -3.19
C VAL A 70 4.95 -7.84 -3.89
N ALA A 71 5.62 -8.16 -5.00
CA ALA A 71 5.45 -9.45 -5.68
C ALA A 71 5.79 -10.66 -4.79
N ALA A 72 6.81 -10.54 -3.93
CA ALA A 72 7.15 -11.56 -2.95
C ALA A 72 6.06 -11.72 -1.87
N CYS A 73 5.47 -10.62 -1.39
CA CYS A 73 4.36 -10.66 -0.43
C CYS A 73 3.13 -11.37 -1.03
N LEU A 74 2.79 -11.08 -2.28
CA LEU A 74 1.71 -11.78 -3.01
C LEU A 74 1.98 -13.28 -3.14
N SER A 75 3.18 -13.65 -3.60
CA SER A 75 3.57 -15.06 -3.74
C SER A 75 3.58 -15.82 -2.41
N LEU A 76 3.91 -15.15 -1.31
CA LEU A 76 3.86 -15.73 0.04
C LEU A 76 2.41 -15.95 0.51
N ARG A 77 1.53 -14.99 0.23
CA ARG A 77 0.09 -15.11 0.51
C ARG A 77 -0.52 -16.28 -0.26
N ASP A 78 -0.20 -16.44 -1.55
CA ASP A 78 -0.70 -17.53 -2.38
C ASP A 78 -0.19 -18.91 -1.90
N ALA A 79 0.99 -18.92 -1.28
CA ALA A 79 1.54 -20.10 -0.60
C ALA A 79 0.95 -20.36 0.81
N GLY A 80 -0.04 -19.56 1.23
CA GLY A 80 -0.70 -19.70 2.53
C GLY A 80 0.00 -19.00 3.70
N PHE A 81 0.98 -18.15 3.42
CA PHE A 81 1.77 -17.41 4.41
C PHE A 81 1.59 -15.90 4.24
N PRO A 82 0.43 -15.32 4.62
CA PRO A 82 0.19 -13.90 4.47
C PRO A 82 1.18 -13.07 5.28
N ILE A 83 1.68 -11.98 4.69
CA ILE A 83 2.56 -11.00 5.34
C ILE A 83 2.19 -9.60 4.81
N ARG A 84 2.28 -8.56 5.65
CA ARG A 84 2.16 -7.17 5.17
C ARG A 84 3.41 -6.74 4.42
N ILE A 85 3.25 -5.79 3.50
CA ILE A 85 4.42 -5.21 2.83
C ILE A 85 5.27 -4.46 3.84
N SER A 86 4.67 -3.70 4.75
CA SER A 86 5.38 -3.03 5.83
C SER A 86 6.20 -3.97 6.70
N GLU A 87 5.68 -5.15 7.04
CA GLU A 87 6.39 -6.21 7.79
C GLU A 87 7.55 -6.77 6.96
N PHE A 88 7.32 -7.11 5.70
CA PHE A 88 8.35 -7.62 4.79
C PHE A 88 9.49 -6.63 4.61
N LEU A 89 9.15 -5.36 4.38
CA LEU A 89 10.14 -4.30 4.22
C LEU A 89 10.89 -4.06 5.53
N ALA A 90 10.19 -4.02 6.68
CA ALA A 90 10.78 -3.86 8.01
C ALA A 90 11.80 -4.94 8.39
N ALA A 91 11.69 -6.13 7.81
CA ALA A 91 12.55 -7.25 8.11
C ALA A 91 14.04 -6.97 7.81
N THR A 92 14.89 -7.35 8.77
CA THR A 92 16.35 -7.25 8.70
C THR A 92 16.97 -8.39 7.90
N ASP A 93 16.35 -9.57 7.90
CA ASP A 93 16.76 -10.72 7.11
C ASP A 93 15.56 -11.63 6.74
N LEU A 94 15.80 -12.66 5.93
CA LEU A 94 14.77 -13.60 5.49
C LEU A 94 14.18 -14.44 6.63
N ARG A 95 14.89 -14.62 7.76
CA ARG A 95 14.33 -15.28 8.95
C ARG A 95 13.24 -14.44 9.57
N GLN A 96 13.46 -13.13 9.68
CA GLN A 96 12.46 -12.23 10.23
C GLN A 96 11.21 -12.15 9.35
N VAL A 97 11.37 -12.21 8.01
CA VAL A 97 10.23 -12.35 7.09
C VAL A 97 9.43 -13.62 7.38
N ALA A 98 10.10 -14.77 7.54
CA ALA A 98 9.44 -16.04 7.84
C ALA A 98 8.69 -16.00 9.17
N GLU A 99 9.25 -15.34 10.18
CA GLU A 99 8.63 -15.18 11.49
C GLU A 99 7.35 -14.32 11.41
N TYR A 100 7.37 -13.19 10.70
CA TYR A 100 6.17 -12.38 10.49
C TYR A 100 5.07 -13.14 9.74
N ALA A 101 5.43 -13.85 8.67
CA ALA A 101 4.48 -14.64 7.90
C ALA A 101 3.87 -15.79 8.74
N ARG A 102 4.66 -16.41 9.62
CA ARG A 102 4.20 -17.43 10.57
C ARG A 102 3.21 -16.85 11.58
N GLN A 103 3.56 -15.73 12.22
CA GLN A 103 2.68 -15.07 13.21
C GLN A 103 1.33 -14.70 12.60
N ARG A 104 1.33 -14.17 11.37
CA ARG A 104 0.13 -13.85 10.60
C ARG A 104 -0.73 -15.09 10.31
N SER A 105 -0.10 -16.17 9.85
CA SER A 105 -0.79 -17.42 9.55
C SER A 105 -1.52 -17.98 10.79
N LEU A 106 -0.86 -17.94 11.95
CA LEU A 106 -1.44 -18.35 13.24
C LEU A 106 -2.60 -17.44 13.67
N ASN A 107 -2.45 -16.12 13.46
CA ASN A 107 -3.49 -15.15 13.80
C ASN A 107 -4.73 -15.29 12.90
N CYS A 108 -4.56 -15.56 11.59
CA CYS A 108 -5.66 -15.82 10.67
C CYS A 108 -6.43 -17.08 11.04
N GLN A 109 -5.74 -18.19 11.34
CA GLN A 109 -6.38 -19.43 11.81
C GLN A 109 -7.15 -19.21 13.12
N SER A 110 -6.58 -18.44 14.06
CA SER A 110 -7.24 -18.11 15.33
C SER A 110 -8.48 -17.22 15.15
N ALA A 111 -8.43 -16.26 14.21
CA ALA A 111 -9.55 -15.39 13.88
C ALA A 111 -10.69 -16.15 13.20
N GLU A 112 -10.39 -17.06 12.26
CA GLU A 112 -11.38 -17.92 11.61
C GLU A 112 -12.08 -18.86 12.59
N ILE A 113 -11.33 -19.44 13.54
CA ILE A 113 -11.88 -20.28 14.61
C ILE A 113 -12.82 -19.46 15.53
N SER A 114 -12.42 -18.22 15.87
CA SER A 114 -13.24 -17.31 16.69
C SER A 114 -14.53 -16.89 15.98
N LEU A 115 -14.48 -16.60 14.67
CA LEU A 115 -15.64 -16.26 13.85
C LEU A 115 -16.61 -17.44 13.72
N ARG A 116 -16.08 -18.66 13.52
CA ARG A 116 -16.88 -19.89 13.42
C ARG A 116 -17.58 -20.22 14.75
N ASN A 117 -16.92 -19.97 15.88
CA ASN A 117 -17.51 -20.18 17.20
C ASN A 117 -18.55 -19.11 17.56
N LYS A 118 -18.37 -17.85 17.13
CA LYS A 118 -19.38 -16.79 17.28
C LYS A 118 -20.64 -17.03 16.44
N SER A 119 -20.52 -17.70 15.29
CA SER A 119 -21.68 -18.09 14.48
C SER A 119 -22.58 -19.15 15.14
N LEU A 120 -22.14 -19.79 16.23
CA LEU A 120 -22.92 -20.78 17.00
C LEU A 120 -23.58 -20.21 18.26
N THR A 121 -23.29 -18.96 18.62
CA THR A 121 -23.90 -18.27 19.76
C THR A 121 -24.55 -16.98 19.28
N ASN A 122 -25.88 -16.95 19.21
CA ASN A 122 -26.67 -15.75 18.90
C ASN A 122 -26.57 -14.72 20.03
N ASP A 123 -25.42 -14.07 20.19
CA ASP A 123 -25.30 -12.88 21.02
C ASP A 123 -24.79 -11.71 20.18
N VAL A 124 -25.73 -10.82 19.85
CA VAL A 124 -25.50 -9.55 19.18
C VAL A 124 -24.85 -8.60 20.18
N THR A 125 -23.52 -8.61 20.23
CA THR A 125 -22.75 -7.44 20.66
C THR A 125 -21.66 -7.16 19.63
N SER A 126 -21.97 -6.18 18.78
CA SER A 126 -21.12 -5.64 17.72
C SER A 126 -19.88 -4.95 18.30
N ALA A 127 -18.85 -5.73 18.59
CA ALA A 127 -17.47 -5.26 18.61
C ALA A 127 -16.82 -5.73 17.31
N LYS A 128 -16.94 -4.91 16.25
CA LYS A 128 -16.19 -5.06 15.00
C LYS A 128 -14.71 -5.15 15.36
N SER A 129 -14.12 -6.32 15.13
CA SER A 129 -12.67 -6.50 15.17
C SER A 129 -12.08 -5.77 13.97
N MET A 130 -11.84 -4.46 14.12
CA MET A 130 -10.88 -3.76 13.29
C MET A 130 -9.51 -4.13 13.84
N LEU A 131 -8.71 -4.83 13.02
CA LEU A 131 -7.28 -4.95 13.28
C LEU A 131 -6.71 -3.52 13.39
N PRO A 132 -5.85 -3.22 14.38
CA PRO A 132 -5.25 -1.90 14.50
C PRO A 132 -4.44 -1.58 13.22
N ILE A 133 -4.65 -0.36 12.71
CA ILE A 133 -3.87 0.19 11.59
C ILE A 133 -2.41 0.32 12.05
N ALA A 134 -1.46 0.18 11.12
CA ALA A 134 -0.05 0.39 11.41
C ALA A 134 0.29 1.76 12.03
N SER A 135 -0.58 2.78 11.95
CA SER A 135 -0.44 4.06 12.68
C SER A 135 -0.69 3.95 14.18
N ASP A 136 -1.55 3.01 14.58
CA ASP A 136 -1.97 2.80 15.97
C ASP A 136 -1.10 1.75 16.67
N ALA A 137 -0.20 1.10 15.91
CA ALA A 137 0.83 0.25 16.47
C ALA A 137 1.77 1.09 17.36
N LEU A 138 1.90 0.66 18.63
CA LEU A 138 2.78 1.27 19.61
C LEU A 138 4.20 1.39 19.03
N GLY A 139 4.63 2.61 18.67
CA GLY A 139 5.96 2.90 18.11
C GLY A 139 5.98 3.34 16.64
N SER A 140 4.85 3.40 15.93
CA SER A 140 4.82 3.95 14.57
C SER A 140 5.18 5.45 14.56
N PRO A 141 6.09 5.92 13.68
CA PRO A 141 6.45 7.34 13.58
C PRO A 141 5.39 8.17 12.83
N TYR A 142 4.39 7.51 12.24
CA TYR A 142 3.38 8.12 11.39
C TYR A 142 2.11 8.46 12.18
N ARG A 143 1.51 9.61 11.86
CA ARG A 143 0.24 10.06 12.41
C ARG A 143 -0.69 10.46 11.27
N ILE A 144 -1.89 9.92 11.27
CA ILE A 144 -2.91 10.26 10.29
C ILE A 144 -3.82 11.35 10.88
N SER A 145 -4.18 12.35 10.09
CA SER A 145 -5.26 13.26 10.45
C SER A 145 -6.13 13.60 9.23
N PRO A 146 -7.39 14.04 9.44
CA PRO A 146 -8.20 14.59 8.37
C PRO A 146 -7.46 15.71 7.62
N LEU A 147 -7.76 15.83 6.33
CA LEU A 147 -7.28 16.94 5.50
C LEU A 147 -7.83 18.25 6.05
N ALA A 148 -6.96 19.24 6.28
CA ALA A 148 -7.33 20.57 6.72
C ALA A 148 -7.01 21.61 5.65
N ASP A 149 -7.69 22.76 5.69
CA ASP A 149 -7.49 23.83 4.69
C ASP A 149 -6.03 24.33 4.66
N ASP A 150 -5.40 24.45 5.83
CA ASP A 150 -3.99 24.84 5.98
C ASP A 150 -2.98 23.85 5.36
N ASP A 151 -3.43 22.63 5.00
CA ASP A 151 -2.57 21.63 4.37
C ASP A 151 -2.34 21.89 2.86
N TRP A 152 -3.08 22.84 2.25
CA TRP A 152 -3.09 23.12 0.80
C TRP A 152 -1.71 23.20 0.18
N ALA A 153 -0.84 24.07 0.73
CA ALA A 153 0.46 24.36 0.13
C ALA A 153 1.35 23.11 0.05
N MET A 154 1.27 22.23 1.05
CA MET A 154 2.08 21.01 1.10
C MET A 154 1.45 19.88 0.31
N VAL A 155 0.13 19.72 0.37
CA VAL A 155 -0.59 18.64 -0.32
C VAL A 155 -0.62 18.87 -1.83
N SER A 156 -0.93 20.08 -2.29
CA SER A 156 -0.95 20.42 -3.72
C SER A 156 0.41 20.15 -4.36
N LYS A 157 1.50 20.58 -3.71
CA LYS A 157 2.87 20.30 -4.13
C LYS A 157 3.17 18.80 -4.14
N LEU A 158 2.91 18.11 -3.04
CA LEU A 158 3.20 16.68 -2.90
C LEU A 158 2.51 15.83 -3.97
N ILE A 159 1.22 16.11 -4.24
CA ILE A 159 0.45 15.40 -5.27
C ILE A 159 0.97 15.76 -6.66
N SER A 160 1.16 17.05 -6.96
CA SER A 160 1.67 17.48 -8.26
C SER A 160 3.03 16.85 -8.59
N GLU A 161 3.96 16.86 -7.64
CA GLU A 161 5.28 16.21 -7.78
C GLU A 161 5.16 14.69 -7.94
N SER A 162 4.27 14.04 -7.19
CA SER A 162 4.07 12.58 -7.26
C SER A 162 3.60 12.15 -8.65
N PHE A 163 2.54 12.77 -9.16
CA PHE A 163 1.97 12.40 -10.45
C PHE A 163 2.86 12.85 -11.61
N PHE A 164 3.44 14.05 -11.56
CA PHE A 164 4.34 14.52 -12.62
C PHE A 164 5.63 13.70 -12.72
N ALA A 165 6.27 13.36 -11.58
CA ALA A 165 7.54 12.64 -11.59
C ALA A 165 7.39 11.13 -11.79
N LYS A 166 6.35 10.51 -11.19
CA LYS A 166 6.20 9.06 -11.14
C LYS A 166 5.07 8.51 -12.00
N GLY A 167 4.10 9.34 -12.38
CA GLY A 167 2.89 8.90 -13.09
C GLY A 167 3.18 8.32 -14.48
N ASP A 168 2.60 7.16 -14.77
CA ASP A 168 2.88 6.43 -16.01
C ASP A 168 2.08 6.99 -17.21
N LEU A 169 0.93 7.64 -16.96
CA LEU A 169 0.17 8.34 -17.98
C LEU A 169 0.87 9.64 -18.38
N GLU A 170 1.35 10.37 -17.39
CA GLU A 170 1.94 11.70 -17.46
C GLU A 170 3.22 11.68 -18.29
N LYS A 171 4.05 10.64 -18.14
CA LYS A 171 5.26 10.42 -18.95
C LYS A 171 4.99 10.32 -20.45
N CYS A 172 3.77 9.97 -20.86
CA CYS A 172 3.38 9.88 -22.27
C CYS A 172 3.04 11.26 -22.88
N LEU A 173 2.82 12.28 -22.05
CA LEU A 173 2.27 13.57 -22.45
C LEU A 173 3.35 14.66 -22.43
N PRO A 174 3.93 15.03 -23.59
CA PRO A 174 5.13 15.90 -23.63
C PRO A 174 4.86 17.34 -23.22
N ASN A 175 3.62 17.81 -23.26
CA ASN A 175 3.25 19.19 -22.96
C ASN A 175 2.72 19.36 -21.53
N LEU A 176 2.67 18.29 -20.75
CA LEU A 176 2.21 18.32 -19.39
C LEU A 176 3.24 19.02 -18.50
N THR A 177 2.76 19.86 -17.57
CA THR A 177 3.59 20.50 -16.56
C THR A 177 3.07 20.17 -15.17
N GLU A 178 3.94 20.24 -14.16
CA GLU A 178 3.55 20.06 -12.75
C GLU A 178 2.42 21.02 -12.34
N TYR A 179 2.39 22.23 -12.90
CA TYR A 179 1.39 23.25 -12.61
C TYR A 179 -0.04 22.87 -13.04
N GLU A 180 -0.20 21.93 -13.97
CA GLU A 180 -1.52 21.46 -14.40
C GLU A 180 -2.30 20.80 -13.26
N TYR A 181 -1.62 20.02 -12.39
CA TYR A 181 -2.27 19.41 -11.22
C TYR A 181 -2.69 20.45 -10.18
N PHE A 182 -1.94 21.54 -10.03
CA PHE A 182 -2.34 22.64 -9.16
C PHE A 182 -3.67 23.25 -9.62
N ASN A 183 -3.83 23.47 -10.92
CA ASN A 183 -5.06 24.03 -11.51
C ASN A 183 -6.26 23.09 -11.36
N VAL A 184 -6.02 21.78 -11.37
CA VAL A 184 -7.06 20.77 -11.11
C VAL A 184 -7.43 20.72 -9.63
N LEU A 185 -6.44 20.71 -8.73
CA LEU A 185 -6.67 20.57 -7.30
C LEU A 185 -7.30 21.81 -6.65
N GLN A 186 -7.00 23.01 -7.15
CA GLN A 186 -7.48 24.25 -6.57
C GLN A 186 -9.01 24.35 -6.49
N PRO A 187 -9.78 24.12 -7.58
CA PRO A 187 -11.25 24.13 -7.51
C PRO A 187 -11.82 22.95 -6.71
N LEU A 188 -11.11 21.83 -6.63
CA LEU A 188 -11.53 20.63 -5.87
C LEU A 188 -11.36 20.78 -4.36
N TRP A 189 -10.43 21.64 -3.93
CA TRP A 189 -9.97 21.73 -2.55
C TRP A 189 -11.08 21.96 -1.50
N PRO A 190 -12.03 22.89 -1.69
CA PRO A 190 -13.07 23.13 -0.69
C PRO A 190 -13.92 21.87 -0.42
N GLU A 191 -14.21 21.09 -1.46
CA GLU A 191 -15.00 19.87 -1.35
C GLU A 191 -14.17 18.73 -0.74
N LEU A 192 -12.88 18.60 -1.12
CA LEU A 192 -11.95 17.62 -0.53
C LEU A 192 -11.85 17.76 1.00
N VAL A 193 -11.77 19.01 1.48
CA VAL A 193 -11.76 19.32 2.92
C VAL A 193 -13.16 19.14 3.53
N GLY A 194 -14.20 19.63 2.84
CA GLY A 194 -15.58 19.66 3.32
C GLY A 194 -16.20 18.28 3.55
N GLN A 195 -15.91 17.31 2.68
CA GLN A 195 -16.45 15.95 2.77
C GLN A 195 -15.83 15.13 3.90
N LYS A 196 -14.65 15.52 4.40
CA LYS A 196 -13.92 14.82 5.50
C LYS A 196 -13.61 13.35 5.20
N LEU A 197 -13.47 13.02 3.92
CA LEU A 197 -13.04 11.70 3.45
C LEU A 197 -11.54 11.65 3.16
N SER A 198 -10.95 12.80 2.86
CA SER A 198 -9.51 12.94 2.58
C SER A 198 -8.71 13.10 3.87
N PHE A 199 -7.46 12.64 3.84
CA PHE A 199 -6.56 12.71 4.98
C PHE A 199 -5.09 12.80 4.55
N VAL A 200 -4.25 13.14 5.52
CA VAL A 200 -2.80 13.24 5.33
C VAL A 200 -2.08 12.42 6.39
N VAL A 201 -0.89 11.93 6.03
CA VAL A 201 0.02 11.24 6.93
C VAL A 201 1.17 12.16 7.27
N ARG A 202 1.44 12.33 8.57
CA ARG A 202 2.54 13.14 9.10
C ARG A 202 3.61 12.29 9.76
N ARG A 203 4.87 12.66 9.57
CA ARG A 203 6.04 12.17 10.31
C ARG A 203 6.72 13.38 10.93
N GLU A 204 6.89 13.38 12.26
CA GLU A 204 7.49 14.52 12.99
C GLU A 204 6.82 15.88 12.69
N GLY A 205 5.50 15.86 12.51
CA GLY A 205 4.70 17.05 12.20
C GLY A 205 4.71 17.48 10.72
N ARG A 206 5.53 16.87 9.86
CA ARG A 206 5.57 17.16 8.42
C ARG A 206 4.67 16.22 7.63
N ILE A 207 3.97 16.72 6.63
CA ILE A 207 3.17 15.89 5.71
C ILE A 207 4.12 15.10 4.81
N VAL A 208 4.00 13.78 4.86
CA VAL A 208 4.81 12.83 4.07
C VAL A 208 3.97 12.05 3.06
N ALA A 209 2.64 12.02 3.22
CA ALA A 209 1.72 11.42 2.26
C ALA A 209 0.32 12.04 2.37
N ALA A 210 -0.47 11.89 1.31
CA ALA A 210 -1.86 12.35 1.25
C ALA A 210 -2.73 11.39 0.43
N ALA A 211 -3.96 11.18 0.89
CA ALA A 211 -5.01 10.47 0.17
C ALA A 211 -6.20 11.42 -0.01
N LEU A 212 -6.56 11.66 -1.27
CA LEU A 212 -7.62 12.56 -1.70
C LEU A 212 -8.78 11.73 -2.23
N ASN A 213 -9.92 11.87 -1.56
CA ASN A 213 -11.08 11.03 -1.73
C ASN A 213 -12.34 11.89 -1.86
N PHE A 214 -13.28 11.42 -2.69
CA PHE A 214 -14.62 11.98 -2.82
C PHE A 214 -15.70 10.94 -2.55
N ASP A 215 -16.86 11.41 -2.10
CA ASP A 215 -18.13 10.72 -2.31
C ASP A 215 -18.39 10.75 -3.81
N LEU A 216 -18.50 9.56 -4.42
CA LEU A 216 -18.58 9.39 -5.88
C LEU A 216 -19.74 10.18 -6.51
N ASP A 217 -20.85 10.34 -5.79
CA ASP A 217 -22.02 11.08 -6.27
C ASP A 217 -21.92 12.61 -6.07
N LYS A 218 -20.84 13.07 -5.43
CA LYS A 218 -20.62 14.49 -5.09
C LYS A 218 -19.26 15.00 -5.57
N GLU A 219 -18.73 14.41 -6.64
CA GLU A 219 -17.54 14.93 -7.28
C GLU A 219 -17.81 16.28 -7.94
N PRO A 220 -16.97 17.31 -7.70
CA PRO A 220 -17.12 18.59 -8.37
C PRO A 220 -16.77 18.46 -9.86
N GLU A 221 -17.49 19.21 -10.70
CA GLU A 221 -17.04 19.44 -12.07
C GLU A 221 -15.83 20.38 -12.06
N VAL A 222 -14.82 20.03 -12.87
CA VAL A 222 -13.59 20.83 -13.01
C VAL A 222 -13.30 21.03 -14.48
N ASP A 223 -12.96 22.26 -14.85
CA ASP A 223 -12.44 22.57 -16.18
C ASP A 223 -11.03 22.00 -16.32
N ILE A 224 -10.92 20.89 -17.04
CA ILE A 224 -9.65 20.24 -17.33
C ILE A 224 -9.03 20.88 -18.57
N SER A 225 -7.75 21.25 -18.49
CA SER A 225 -7.00 21.81 -19.61
C SER A 225 -6.86 20.81 -20.76
N GLU A 226 -6.59 21.31 -21.98
CA GLU A 226 -6.32 20.42 -23.13
C GLU A 226 -5.11 19.49 -22.90
N ASN A 227 -4.14 19.92 -22.10
CA ASN A 227 -2.96 19.12 -21.77
C ASN A 227 -3.31 17.98 -20.80
N MET A 228 -4.29 18.18 -19.91
CA MET A 228 -4.73 17.17 -18.93
C MET A 228 -5.91 16.33 -19.36
N ALA A 229 -6.70 16.80 -20.31
CA ALA A 229 -7.86 16.10 -20.83
C ALA A 229 -7.57 14.63 -21.22
N PRO A 230 -6.41 14.27 -21.82
CA PRO A 230 -6.12 12.88 -22.12
C PRO A 230 -6.14 11.94 -20.91
N VAL A 231 -5.63 12.39 -19.75
CA VAL A 231 -5.60 11.59 -18.52
C VAL A 231 -7.02 11.36 -18.00
N PHE A 232 -7.76 12.45 -17.80
CA PHE A 232 -9.13 12.38 -17.27
C PHE A 232 -10.08 11.64 -18.19
N ASN A 233 -9.96 11.83 -19.51
CA ASN A 233 -10.80 11.12 -20.48
C ASN A 233 -10.52 9.62 -20.50
N LEU A 234 -9.26 9.20 -20.33
CA LEU A 234 -8.92 7.78 -20.17
C LEU A 234 -9.56 7.21 -18.91
N LEU A 235 -9.35 7.86 -17.76
CA LEU A 235 -9.89 7.41 -16.47
C LEU A 235 -11.43 7.32 -16.54
N GLU A 236 -12.09 8.35 -17.07
CA GLU A 236 -13.54 8.35 -17.21
C GLU A 236 -14.03 7.26 -18.18
N SER A 237 -13.28 6.97 -19.25
CA SER A 237 -13.66 5.91 -20.20
C SER A 237 -13.65 4.50 -19.58
N VAL A 238 -12.79 4.27 -18.58
CA VAL A 238 -12.72 2.97 -17.87
C VAL A 238 -13.63 2.94 -16.65
N GLU A 239 -13.83 4.07 -15.97
CA GLU A 239 -14.61 4.15 -14.73
C GLU A 239 -16.11 4.25 -14.97
N ALA A 240 -16.55 5.09 -15.92
CA ALA A 240 -17.98 5.36 -16.13
C ALA A 240 -18.82 4.10 -16.34
N PRO A 241 -18.40 3.13 -17.19
CA PRO A 241 -19.14 1.88 -17.34
C PRO A 241 -19.27 1.11 -16.03
N GLN A 242 -18.23 1.11 -15.19
CA GLN A 242 -18.26 0.38 -13.92
C GLN A 242 -19.22 1.00 -12.93
N ARG A 243 -19.34 2.34 -12.91
CA ARG A 243 -20.33 3.03 -12.07
C ARG A 243 -21.77 2.65 -12.44
N GLU A 244 -22.06 2.55 -13.74
CA GLU A 244 -23.37 2.14 -14.26
C GLU A 244 -23.69 0.66 -14.02
N ILE A 245 -22.68 -0.22 -14.05
CA ILE A 245 -22.87 -1.66 -13.91
C ILE A 245 -22.89 -2.08 -12.43
N HIS A 246 -21.95 -1.58 -11.62
CA HIS A 246 -21.69 -2.12 -10.29
C HIS A 246 -22.30 -1.30 -9.15
N PHE A 247 -22.49 0.02 -9.32
CA PHE A 247 -22.83 0.91 -8.19
C PHE A 247 -24.25 1.45 -8.28
N LYS A 248 -24.59 2.13 -9.38
CA LYS A 248 -25.91 2.78 -9.56
C LYS A 248 -27.10 1.82 -9.43
N PRO A 249 -27.12 0.63 -10.05
CA PRO A 249 -28.25 -0.29 -9.94
C PRO A 249 -28.51 -0.80 -8.53
N LYS A 250 -27.47 -0.80 -7.69
CA LYS A 250 -27.50 -1.27 -6.29
C LYS A 250 -27.68 -0.12 -5.29
N GLY A 251 -27.64 1.14 -5.74
CA GLY A 251 -27.71 2.32 -4.88
C GLY A 251 -26.58 2.37 -3.84
N LEU A 252 -25.38 1.91 -4.20
CA LEU A 252 -24.24 1.87 -3.28
C LEU A 252 -23.69 3.27 -3.03
N LYS A 253 -23.37 3.57 -1.77
CA LYS A 253 -22.56 4.73 -1.41
C LYS A 253 -21.09 4.38 -1.60
N VAL A 254 -20.42 5.07 -2.51
CA VAL A 254 -19.05 4.74 -2.91
C VAL A 254 -18.12 5.91 -2.61
N ILE A 255 -16.96 5.61 -2.02
CA ILE A 255 -15.84 6.56 -1.98
C ILE A 255 -15.01 6.33 -3.22
N HIS A 256 -14.76 7.38 -4.00
CA HIS A 256 -13.75 7.39 -5.04
C HIS A 256 -12.40 7.80 -4.44
N ASN A 257 -11.45 6.87 -4.36
CA ASN A 257 -10.07 7.15 -4.02
C ASN A 257 -9.37 7.70 -5.27
N PHE A 258 -9.53 9.01 -5.48
CA PHE A 258 -9.18 9.71 -6.70
C PHE A 258 -7.67 9.91 -6.86
N MET A 259 -6.98 10.33 -5.79
CA MET A 259 -5.52 10.55 -5.83
C MET A 259 -4.84 10.12 -4.54
N MET A 260 -3.67 9.49 -4.67
CA MET A 260 -2.82 9.14 -3.55
C MET A 260 -1.37 9.45 -3.90
N GLY A 261 -0.65 10.09 -2.98
CA GLY A 261 0.73 10.49 -3.20
C GLY A 261 1.59 10.44 -1.95
N THR A 262 2.90 10.39 -2.16
CA THR A 262 3.92 10.36 -1.09
C THR A 262 5.02 11.35 -1.43
N SER A 263 5.55 12.06 -0.42
CA SER A 263 6.59 13.06 -0.62
C SER A 263 7.84 12.48 -1.27
N MET A 264 8.29 13.09 -2.36
CA MET A 264 9.50 12.69 -3.09
C MET A 264 10.80 12.96 -2.33
N PHE A 265 10.79 13.94 -1.43
CA PHE A 265 11.99 14.38 -0.71
C PHE A 265 12.09 13.83 0.71
N GLU A 266 10.95 13.52 1.31
CA GLU A 266 10.87 13.06 2.69
C GLU A 266 10.73 11.53 2.78
N THR A 267 10.52 10.82 1.67
CA THR A 267 10.31 9.37 1.69
C THR A 267 11.25 8.63 0.74
N THR A 268 11.78 7.51 1.20
CA THR A 268 12.42 6.52 0.33
C THR A 268 11.38 5.69 -0.42
N ASP A 269 11.75 5.02 -1.53
CA ASP A 269 10.83 4.12 -2.25
C ASP A 269 10.23 3.03 -1.36
N ARG A 270 10.98 2.60 -0.35
CA ARG A 270 10.51 1.64 0.66
C ARG A 270 9.44 2.26 1.55
N GLU A 271 9.69 3.46 2.07
CA GLU A 271 8.71 4.20 2.88
C GLU A 271 7.48 4.58 2.07
N SER A 272 7.61 4.94 0.79
CA SER A 272 6.48 5.27 -0.08
C SER A 272 5.49 4.10 -0.15
N VAL A 273 5.97 2.87 -0.32
CA VAL A 273 5.09 1.69 -0.36
C VAL A 273 4.46 1.40 1.01
N GLN A 274 5.21 1.58 2.11
CA GLN A 274 4.63 1.46 3.45
C GLN A 274 3.52 2.49 3.70
N LEU A 275 3.71 3.72 3.23
CA LEU A 275 2.74 4.80 3.32
C LEU A 275 1.52 4.55 2.44
N MET A 276 1.69 3.99 1.24
CA MET A 276 0.57 3.57 0.39
C MET A 276 -0.25 2.47 1.08
N GLU A 277 0.38 1.43 1.64
CA GLU A 277 -0.32 0.39 2.42
C GLU A 277 -1.08 1.01 3.60
N LEU A 278 -0.44 1.93 4.33
CA LEU A 278 -1.07 2.64 5.45
C LEU A 278 -2.29 3.47 5.02
N MET A 279 -2.18 4.22 3.92
CA MET A 279 -3.29 5.04 3.41
C MET A 279 -4.44 4.18 2.90
N GLU A 280 -4.17 3.04 2.28
CA GLU A 280 -5.22 2.11 1.87
C GLU A 280 -5.95 1.47 3.07
N GLU A 281 -5.23 1.06 4.12
CA GLU A 281 -5.85 0.59 5.37
C GLU A 281 -6.74 1.68 5.99
N GLU A 282 -6.28 2.94 5.93
CA GLU A 282 -7.04 4.08 6.42
C GLU A 282 -8.27 4.41 5.57
N ASN A 283 -8.19 4.32 4.23
CA ASN A 283 -9.35 4.48 3.34
C ASN A 283 -10.47 3.50 3.72
N VAL A 284 -10.12 2.24 4.01
CA VAL A 284 -11.06 1.22 4.49
C VAL A 284 -11.69 1.64 5.83
N ARG A 285 -10.90 2.18 6.75
CA ARG A 285 -11.41 2.65 8.04
C ARG A 285 -12.33 3.85 7.90
N VAL A 286 -11.93 4.86 7.13
CA VAL A 286 -12.72 6.08 6.86
C VAL A 286 -14.04 5.70 6.20
N GLY A 287 -14.02 4.91 5.12
CA GLY A 287 -15.24 4.47 4.45
C GLY A 287 -16.16 3.67 5.36
N SER A 288 -15.61 2.74 6.14
CA SER A 288 -16.38 1.93 7.08
C SER A 288 -17.01 2.76 8.20
N ALA A 289 -16.28 3.75 8.72
CA ALA A 289 -16.72 4.63 9.80
C ALA A 289 -17.78 5.64 9.30
N ALA A 290 -17.63 6.14 8.07
CA ALA A 290 -18.58 7.05 7.44
C ALA A 290 -19.80 6.34 6.83
N GLY A 291 -19.83 4.99 6.85
CA GLY A 291 -20.99 4.19 6.48
C GLY A 291 -21.13 3.89 4.98
N TYR A 292 -20.06 4.08 4.21
CA TYR A 292 -19.99 3.75 2.78
C TYR A 292 -20.03 2.23 2.55
N ASP A 293 -20.44 1.85 1.35
CA ASP A 293 -20.61 0.45 0.93
C ASP A 293 -19.37 -0.08 0.18
N ALA A 294 -18.66 0.79 -0.54
CA ALA A 294 -17.47 0.41 -1.29
C ALA A 294 -16.45 1.55 -1.41
N LEU A 295 -15.21 1.17 -1.68
CA LEU A 295 -14.14 2.03 -2.20
C LEU A 295 -13.95 1.71 -3.68
N PHE A 296 -13.71 2.73 -4.48
CA PHE A 296 -13.52 2.64 -5.93
C PHE A 296 -12.28 3.44 -6.33
N THR A 297 -11.47 2.92 -7.24
CA THR A 297 -10.24 3.58 -7.68
C THR A 297 -9.75 3.03 -9.01
N THR A 298 -9.01 3.82 -9.77
CA THR A 298 -8.28 3.36 -10.95
C THR A 298 -6.79 3.46 -10.71
N ASN A 299 -6.13 2.31 -10.65
CA ASN A 299 -4.70 2.20 -10.41
C ASN A 299 -3.92 2.21 -11.74
N THR A 300 -3.10 3.24 -11.93
CA THR A 300 -2.30 3.45 -13.16
C THR A 300 -0.81 3.13 -12.98
N SER A 301 -0.37 2.80 -11.76
CA SER A 301 1.01 2.40 -11.47
C SER A 301 1.08 0.91 -11.09
N PRO A 302 2.15 0.19 -11.46
CA PRO A 302 2.30 -1.23 -11.08
C PRO A 302 2.27 -1.46 -9.56
N ILE A 303 2.82 -0.51 -8.78
CA ILE A 303 2.87 -0.63 -7.32
C ILE A 303 1.46 -0.55 -6.72
N THR A 304 0.65 0.41 -7.15
CA THR A 304 -0.72 0.58 -6.63
C THR A 304 -1.65 -0.55 -7.09
N GLN A 305 -1.46 -1.06 -8.30
CA GLN A 305 -2.17 -2.25 -8.80
C GLN A 305 -1.90 -3.47 -7.93
N GLN A 306 -0.62 -3.77 -7.66
CA GLN A 306 -0.25 -4.90 -6.82
C GLN A 306 -0.69 -4.73 -5.37
N LEU A 307 -0.67 -3.50 -4.83
CA LEU A 307 -1.17 -3.21 -3.50
C LEU A 307 -2.68 -3.46 -3.40
N GLY A 308 -3.44 -3.02 -4.40
CA GLY A 308 -4.88 -3.28 -4.49
C GLY A 308 -5.19 -4.77 -4.46
N GLU A 309 -4.48 -5.57 -5.26
CA GLU A 309 -4.60 -7.03 -5.24
C GLU A 309 -4.25 -7.61 -3.86
N GLN A 310 -3.18 -7.13 -3.23
CA GLN A 310 -2.77 -7.60 -1.90
C GLN A 310 -3.86 -7.35 -0.84
N LEU A 311 -4.48 -6.18 -0.90
CA LEU A 311 -5.50 -5.74 0.03
C LEU A 311 -6.89 -6.26 -0.31
N GLY A 312 -7.03 -7.09 -1.34
CA GLY A 312 -8.29 -7.73 -1.72
C GLY A 312 -9.29 -6.75 -2.33
N TYR A 313 -8.82 -5.87 -3.19
CA TYR A 313 -9.67 -5.21 -4.18
C TYR A 313 -10.01 -6.20 -5.30
N GLU A 314 -11.24 -6.15 -5.77
CA GLU A 314 -11.72 -6.83 -6.96
C GLU A 314 -11.43 -5.96 -8.20
N VAL A 315 -10.87 -6.57 -9.24
CA VAL A 315 -10.66 -5.90 -10.53
C VAL A 315 -11.96 -5.89 -11.31
N LEU A 316 -12.44 -4.70 -11.68
CA LEU A 316 -13.62 -4.49 -12.50
C LEU A 316 -13.28 -4.33 -13.99
N ASP A 317 -12.17 -3.65 -14.27
CA ASP A 317 -11.66 -3.49 -15.62
C ASP A 317 -10.13 -3.41 -15.62
N ASP A 318 -9.52 -3.84 -16.72
CA ASP A 318 -8.08 -3.84 -16.91
C ASP A 318 -7.74 -3.42 -18.34
N PHE A 319 -7.46 -2.13 -18.52
CA PHE A 319 -7.35 -1.50 -19.83
C PHE A 319 -5.89 -1.22 -20.23
N GLN A 320 -5.53 -1.56 -21.48
CA GLN A 320 -4.22 -1.24 -22.05
C GLN A 320 -4.17 0.21 -22.52
N ILE A 321 -3.41 1.06 -21.83
CA ILE A 321 -3.53 2.53 -22.05
C ILE A 321 -3.15 2.95 -23.47
N ASN A 322 -2.22 2.24 -24.12
CA ASN A 322 -1.77 2.58 -25.48
C ASN A 322 -2.80 2.26 -26.57
N LEU A 323 -3.92 1.62 -26.22
CA LEU A 323 -5.06 1.39 -27.11
C LEU A 323 -6.14 2.48 -26.99
N PHE A 324 -5.97 3.43 -26.06
CA PHE A 324 -6.91 4.54 -25.89
C PHE A 324 -6.93 5.45 -27.11
N VAL A 325 -8.14 5.75 -27.58
CA VAL A 325 -8.41 6.70 -28.66
C VAL A 325 -9.29 7.80 -28.10
N ASP A 326 -8.83 9.06 -28.18
CA ASP A 326 -9.61 10.21 -27.71
C ASP A 326 -10.77 10.55 -28.65
N SER A 327 -11.62 11.49 -28.24
CA SER A 327 -12.77 11.94 -29.04
C SER A 327 -12.40 12.55 -30.40
N ASN A 328 -11.14 12.95 -30.58
CA ASN A 328 -10.61 13.49 -31.84
C ASN A 328 -9.91 12.41 -32.68
N GLY A 329 -9.95 11.13 -32.28
CA GLY A 329 -9.31 10.02 -32.97
C GLY A 329 -7.79 9.94 -32.75
N LYS A 330 -7.23 10.69 -31.80
CA LYS A 330 -5.79 10.63 -31.45
C LYS A 330 -5.54 9.53 -30.43
N MET A 331 -4.30 9.08 -30.34
CA MET A 331 -3.86 8.10 -29.34
C MET A 331 -2.78 8.70 -28.43
N PRO A 332 -3.17 9.45 -27.36
CA PRO A 332 -2.23 10.18 -26.51
C PRO A 332 -1.18 9.30 -25.85
N PHE A 333 -1.52 8.04 -25.55
CA PHE A 333 -0.66 7.09 -24.85
C PHE A 333 -0.03 6.04 -25.77
N ALA A 334 -0.03 6.24 -27.10
CA ALA A 334 0.46 5.25 -28.07
C ALA A 334 1.93 4.84 -27.86
N LYS A 335 2.73 5.66 -27.19
CA LYS A 335 4.15 5.39 -26.88
C LYS A 335 4.35 4.53 -25.63
N ALA A 336 3.31 4.33 -24.82
CA ALA A 336 3.41 3.45 -23.66
C ALA A 336 3.59 1.99 -24.11
N GLY A 337 4.35 1.23 -23.32
CA GLY A 337 4.48 -0.21 -23.52
C GLY A 337 3.13 -0.92 -23.40
N SER A 338 3.01 -2.10 -24.01
CA SER A 338 1.79 -2.91 -23.97
C SER A 338 1.44 -3.43 -22.56
N GLU A 339 2.43 -3.42 -21.67
CA GLU A 339 2.30 -3.80 -20.27
C GLU A 339 1.70 -2.69 -19.39
N VAL A 340 1.58 -1.46 -19.87
CA VAL A 340 1.05 -0.35 -19.06
C VAL A 340 -0.48 -0.40 -19.03
N ARG A 341 -1.03 -0.48 -17.83
CA ARG A 341 -2.46 -0.71 -17.58
C ARG A 341 -3.08 0.41 -16.77
N ALA A 342 -4.36 0.69 -17.02
CA ALA A 342 -5.25 1.38 -16.10
C ALA A 342 -6.22 0.33 -15.54
N VAL A 343 -6.07 -0.01 -14.25
CA VAL A 343 -6.83 -1.09 -13.61
C VAL A 343 -7.87 -0.50 -12.68
N CYS A 344 -9.14 -0.65 -13.06
CA CYS A 344 -10.27 -0.17 -12.30
C CYS A 344 -10.65 -1.20 -11.24
N CYS A 345 -10.68 -0.78 -9.98
CA CYS A 345 -10.78 -1.67 -8.83
C CYS A 345 -11.90 -1.24 -7.87
N VAL A 346 -12.53 -2.22 -7.21
CA VAL A 346 -13.49 -1.99 -6.12
C VAL A 346 -13.13 -2.79 -4.88
N LYS A 347 -13.35 -2.21 -3.71
CA LYS A 347 -13.35 -2.93 -2.45
C LYS A 347 -14.67 -2.72 -1.72
N TYR A 348 -15.47 -3.78 -1.62
CA TYR A 348 -16.70 -3.76 -0.84
C TYR A 348 -16.37 -3.75 0.66
N LEU A 349 -16.95 -2.80 1.40
CA LEU A 349 -16.73 -2.59 2.84
C LEU A 349 -17.73 -3.36 3.71
N LYS A 350 -18.81 -3.83 3.10
CA LYS A 350 -19.83 -4.68 3.71
C LYS A 350 -19.88 -6.00 2.93
N PRO A 351 -20.16 -7.14 3.58
CA PRO A 351 -20.44 -8.37 2.86
C PRO A 351 -21.61 -8.12 1.91
N THR A 352 -21.39 -8.33 0.61
CA THR A 352 -22.44 -8.31 -0.40
C THR A 352 -23.41 -9.44 -0.06
N LEU A 353 -24.64 -9.11 0.29
CA LEU A 353 -25.70 -10.09 0.59
C LEU A 353 -26.09 -10.91 -0.63
#